data_AF-A0A514JV26-F1
#
_entry.id   AF-A0A514JV26-F1
#
_cell.length_a   1.000
_cell.length_b   1.000
_cell.length_c   1.000
_cell.angle_alpha   90.00
_cell.angle_beta   90.00
_cell.angle_gamma   90.00
#
_symmetry.space_group_name_H-M   'P 1'
#
loop_
_entity.id
_entity.type
_entity.pdbx_description
1 polymer ?
#
loop_
_entity_poly.entity_id
_entity_poly.type
_entity_poly.pdbx_seq_one_letter_code
_entity_poly.pdbx_strand_id
1 'polypeptide(L)'
;MTENAPGGAAADRAAPPCRYDDSHPSTSASLNAYVTGYTNVKKLKGASLLPLSCVLIEQGPTDIEFFPDFTGGYLSQHSEGTLRHQGRAQTPPFEATFLTLGFTPTKATMVLEQTGPMTMDAAGETSFVTLFTRLETRVRVPLVLRVTALEVNGTPLEVGSACRTEKPLRSPEPEPGKFPGDHLVLSGSSTHQPPDQPVGYLLSSGGPLTGEVTIPAFTGCGTGGEDLDRLLTASVSGPGNHIKQIQGQTCAVQVFNENECTEDLQPRDIPVPER
;
A
#
# COMPACT_ATOMS: atom_id res chain seq x y z
N MET A 1 7.27 23.26 -24.39
CA MET A 1 7.24 21.90 -24.97
C MET A 1 7.98 21.01 -23.99
N THR A 2 7.24 20.42 -23.07
CA THR A 2 7.75 19.53 -22.02
C THR A 2 7.48 18.11 -22.47
N GLU A 3 8.56 17.38 -22.66
CA GLU A 3 8.60 15.99 -23.09
C GLU A 3 8.07 15.10 -21.96
N ASN A 4 6.95 14.42 -22.22
CA ASN A 4 6.49 13.32 -21.38
C ASN A 4 7.52 12.19 -21.49
N ALA A 5 8.26 11.93 -20.43
CA ALA A 5 9.02 10.69 -20.32
C ALA A 5 8.03 9.55 -20.08
N PRO A 6 7.94 8.54 -20.96
CA PRO A 6 7.13 7.35 -20.71
C PRO A 6 7.78 6.60 -19.54
N GLY A 7 6.97 6.16 -18.58
CA GLY A 7 7.42 5.19 -17.58
C GLY A 7 8.06 4.00 -18.29
N GLY A 8 9.34 3.75 -18.03
CA GLY A 8 10.08 2.63 -18.62
C GLY A 8 9.43 1.30 -18.26
N ALA A 9 9.58 0.32 -19.15
CA ALA A 9 9.07 -1.03 -18.97
C ALA A 9 9.56 -1.64 -17.64
N ALA A 10 8.75 -2.52 -17.05
CA ALA A 10 9.07 -3.19 -15.79
C ALA A 10 10.43 -3.91 -15.76
N ALA A 11 10.98 -4.24 -16.93
CA ALA A 11 12.28 -4.88 -17.10
C ALA A 11 13.49 -3.99 -16.71
N ASP A 12 13.34 -2.65 -16.74
CA ASP A 12 14.47 -1.72 -16.54
C ASP A 12 14.55 -1.12 -15.12
N ARG A 13 13.58 -1.42 -14.25
CA ARG A 13 13.61 -1.04 -12.83
C ARG A 13 13.76 -2.29 -11.98
N ALA A 14 14.59 -2.22 -10.94
CA ALA A 14 14.80 -3.30 -9.96
C ALA A 14 13.52 -3.55 -9.12
N ALA A 15 12.49 -4.11 -9.75
CA ALA A 15 11.22 -4.44 -9.13
C ALA A 15 11.24 -5.88 -8.60
N PRO A 16 10.64 -6.15 -7.43
CA PRO A 16 10.44 -7.52 -7.01
C PRO A 16 9.49 -8.23 -8.00
N PRO A 17 9.62 -9.55 -8.21
CA PRO A 17 8.65 -10.30 -9.00
C PRO A 17 7.23 -10.06 -8.47
N CYS A 18 6.30 -9.73 -9.37
CA CYS A 18 4.90 -9.54 -9.03
C CYS A 18 4.00 -10.36 -9.94
N ARG A 19 3.90 -11.65 -9.62
CA ARG A 19 3.10 -12.60 -10.39
C ARG A 19 2.51 -13.65 -9.47
N TYR A 20 1.42 -14.25 -9.94
CA TYR A 20 0.88 -15.48 -9.40
C TYR A 20 1.81 -16.65 -9.77
N ASP A 21 1.78 -17.71 -8.96
CA ASP A 21 2.60 -18.90 -9.15
C ASP A 21 1.85 -20.15 -8.66
N ASP A 22 2.46 -21.32 -8.75
CA ASP A 22 1.81 -22.58 -8.35
C ASP A 22 1.41 -22.62 -6.86
N SER A 23 2.08 -21.83 -6.02
CA SER A 23 1.73 -21.72 -4.59
C SER A 23 0.55 -20.78 -4.34
N HIS A 24 0.28 -19.87 -5.28
CA HIS A 24 -0.82 -18.90 -5.27
C HIS A 24 -1.36 -18.78 -6.69
N PRO A 25 -2.18 -19.75 -7.15
CA PRO A 25 -2.68 -19.77 -8.51
C PRO A 25 -3.66 -18.63 -8.77
N SER A 26 -3.66 -18.09 -9.99
CA SER A 26 -4.59 -17.03 -10.38
C SER A 26 -5.97 -17.59 -10.74
N THR A 27 -6.98 -16.73 -10.59
CA THR A 27 -8.37 -16.90 -11.01
C THR A 27 -8.68 -15.93 -12.15
N SER A 28 -9.88 -16.03 -12.74
CA SER A 28 -10.35 -15.08 -13.74
C SER A 28 -10.49 -13.64 -13.22
N ALA A 29 -10.47 -13.43 -11.91
CA ALA A 29 -10.55 -12.13 -11.26
C ALA A 29 -9.22 -11.65 -10.66
N SER A 30 -8.15 -12.41 -10.87
CA SER A 30 -6.82 -12.08 -10.37
C SER A 30 -6.20 -10.90 -11.12
N LEU A 31 -5.82 -9.89 -10.35
CA LEU A 31 -5.03 -8.76 -10.77
C LEU A 31 -3.73 -8.75 -9.96
N ASN A 32 -2.67 -8.21 -10.54
CA ASN A 32 -1.46 -7.84 -9.78
C ASN A 32 -1.13 -6.37 -10.06
N ALA A 33 -0.50 -5.72 -9.08
CA ALA A 33 -0.04 -4.34 -9.21
C ALA A 33 1.20 -4.09 -8.37
N TYR A 34 1.96 -3.10 -8.79
CA TYR A 34 2.99 -2.50 -7.97
C TYR A 34 2.44 -1.32 -7.18
N VAL A 35 2.90 -1.18 -5.93
CA VAL A 35 2.64 -0.01 -5.09
C VAL A 35 3.94 0.54 -4.52
N THR A 36 4.03 1.86 -4.38
CA THR A 36 5.16 2.54 -3.74
C THR A 36 4.73 3.93 -3.27
N GLY A 37 5.50 4.60 -2.43
CA GLY A 37 5.10 5.94 -1.99
C GLY A 37 6.02 6.55 -0.96
N TYR A 38 5.54 7.59 -0.29
CA TYR A 38 6.22 8.17 0.87
C TYR A 38 5.30 8.16 2.08
N THR A 39 5.91 7.97 3.24
CA THR A 39 5.30 8.30 4.52
C THR A 39 6.16 9.33 5.22
N ASN A 40 5.55 10.35 5.81
CA ASN A 40 6.30 11.21 6.72
C ASN A 40 6.46 10.51 8.08
N VAL A 41 7.50 10.89 8.82
CA VAL A 41 7.68 10.47 10.21
C VAL A 41 7.68 11.75 11.03
N LYS A 42 6.49 12.14 11.48
CA LYS A 42 6.22 13.49 12.02
C LYS A 42 7.17 13.83 13.17
N LYS A 43 7.40 12.86 14.06
CA LYS A 43 8.28 13.01 15.22
C LYS A 43 9.74 13.28 14.85
N LEU A 44 10.19 12.73 13.72
CA LEU A 44 11.56 12.87 13.21
C LEU A 44 11.69 13.99 12.16
N LYS A 45 10.58 14.68 11.83
CA LYS A 45 10.52 15.75 10.82
C LYS A 45 11.12 15.35 9.47
N GLY A 46 10.94 14.08 9.09
CA GLY A 46 11.46 13.51 7.85
C GLY A 46 10.40 12.70 7.09
N ALA A 47 10.82 12.07 6.00
CA ALA A 47 10.00 11.12 5.27
C ALA A 47 10.80 9.86 4.94
N SER A 48 10.12 8.72 4.90
CA SER A 48 10.64 7.43 4.47
C SER A 48 9.97 7.04 3.16
N LEU A 49 10.78 6.51 2.24
CA LEU A 49 10.29 5.86 1.04
C LEU A 49 9.67 4.51 1.43
N LEU A 50 8.41 4.30 1.06
CA LEU A 50 7.80 2.98 1.07
C LEU A 50 8.36 2.21 -0.13
N PRO A 51 8.81 0.97 0.06
CA PRO A 51 9.44 0.21 -1.02
C PRO A 51 8.45 -0.11 -2.12
N LEU A 52 8.97 -0.22 -3.34
CA LEU A 52 8.23 -0.81 -4.45
C LEU A 52 7.84 -2.25 -4.07
N SER A 53 6.54 -2.47 -3.91
CA SER A 53 5.99 -3.72 -3.37
C SER A 53 4.98 -4.31 -4.34
N CYS A 54 4.96 -5.64 -4.43
CA CYS A 54 3.93 -6.36 -5.17
C CYS A 54 2.68 -6.53 -4.31
N VAL A 55 1.51 -6.32 -4.92
CA VAL A 55 0.21 -6.69 -4.39
C VAL A 55 -0.46 -7.64 -5.37
N LEU A 56 -0.88 -8.81 -4.89
CA LEU A 56 -1.80 -9.71 -5.59
C LEU A 56 -3.22 -9.38 -5.14
N ILE A 57 -4.15 -9.27 -6.07
CA ILE A 57 -5.49 -8.73 -5.84
C ILE A 57 -6.51 -9.70 -6.44
N GLU A 58 -7.49 -10.13 -5.66
CA GLU A 58 -8.67 -10.81 -6.17
C GLU A 58 -9.82 -9.81 -6.23
N GLN A 59 -10.20 -9.43 -7.46
CA GLN A 59 -11.29 -8.49 -7.69
C GLN A 59 -12.64 -9.17 -7.43
N GLY A 60 -13.48 -8.58 -6.59
CA GLY A 60 -14.84 -9.06 -6.43
C GLY A 60 -15.81 -8.51 -7.49
N PRO A 61 -17.04 -9.05 -7.55
CA PRO A 61 -18.06 -8.55 -8.45
C PRO A 61 -18.41 -7.10 -8.13
N THR A 62 -18.83 -6.36 -9.16
CA THR A 62 -19.43 -5.04 -8.98
C THR A 62 -20.93 -5.20 -8.82
N ASP A 63 -21.44 -4.76 -7.68
CA ASP A 63 -22.87 -4.66 -7.41
C ASP A 63 -23.40 -3.30 -7.87
N ILE A 64 -24.62 -3.29 -8.43
CA ILE A 64 -25.30 -2.08 -8.89
C ILE A 64 -26.71 -2.03 -8.30
N GLU A 65 -26.98 -1.02 -7.50
CA GLU A 65 -28.34 -0.68 -7.05
C GLU A 65 -28.89 0.46 -7.91
N PHE A 66 -29.86 0.16 -8.77
CA PHE A 66 -30.45 1.14 -9.67
C PHE A 66 -31.21 2.24 -8.93
N PHE A 67 -31.07 3.48 -9.39
CA PHE A 67 -31.95 4.56 -8.96
C PHE A 67 -33.41 4.26 -9.34
N PRO A 68 -34.42 4.76 -8.60
CA PRO A 68 -35.82 4.48 -8.89
C PRO A 68 -36.28 4.88 -10.31
N ASP A 69 -35.65 5.88 -10.91
CA ASP A 69 -35.93 6.37 -12.25
C ASP A 69 -35.07 5.73 -13.35
N PHE A 70 -34.22 4.75 -12.98
CA PHE A 70 -33.28 4.06 -13.87
C PHE A 70 -32.29 4.97 -14.61
N THR A 71 -32.10 6.22 -14.16
CA THR A 71 -31.15 7.15 -14.79
C THR A 71 -29.69 6.89 -14.39
N GLY A 72 -29.47 5.98 -13.43
CA GLY A 72 -28.17 5.64 -12.89
C GLY A 72 -28.27 4.56 -11.80
N GLY A 73 -27.22 4.44 -11.00
CA GLY A 73 -27.20 3.54 -9.85
C GLY A 73 -26.03 3.80 -8.89
N TYR A 74 -26.16 3.24 -7.68
CA TYR A 74 -25.08 3.13 -6.72
C TYR A 74 -24.23 1.91 -7.07
N LEU A 75 -22.92 2.10 -7.10
CA LEU A 75 -21.93 1.07 -7.35
C LEU A 75 -21.26 0.67 -6.04
N SER A 76 -21.05 -0.62 -5.84
CA SER A 76 -20.15 -1.13 -4.80
C SER A 76 -19.33 -2.31 -5.30
N GLN A 77 -18.07 -2.40 -4.85
CA GLN A 77 -17.20 -3.53 -5.13
C GLN A 77 -16.34 -3.81 -3.90
N HIS A 78 -16.23 -5.08 -3.54
CA HIS A 78 -15.34 -5.56 -2.49
C HIS A 78 -14.25 -6.41 -3.14
N SER A 79 -12.99 -6.09 -2.91
CA SER A 79 -11.85 -6.89 -3.39
C SER A 79 -10.88 -7.20 -2.26
N GLU A 80 -10.12 -8.27 -2.40
CA GLU A 80 -9.10 -8.65 -1.43
C GLU A 80 -7.70 -8.52 -2.02
N GLY A 81 -6.73 -8.22 -1.17
CA GLY A 81 -5.33 -8.04 -1.55
C GLY A 81 -4.36 -8.82 -0.66
N THR A 82 -3.16 -9.04 -1.15
CA THR A 82 -2.05 -9.58 -0.36
C THR A 82 -0.74 -9.02 -0.87
N LEU A 83 0.04 -8.40 0.03
CA LEU A 83 1.44 -8.08 -0.25
C LEU A 83 2.21 -9.37 -0.54
N ARG A 84 3.11 -9.36 -1.51
CA ARG A 84 3.92 -10.54 -1.81
C ARG A 84 5.39 -10.22 -1.94
N HIS A 85 6.19 -10.83 -1.07
CA HIS A 85 7.63 -10.81 -1.19
C HIS A 85 8.21 -12.14 -0.70
N GLN A 86 8.93 -12.84 -1.58
CA GLN A 86 9.60 -14.11 -1.27
C GLN A 86 8.67 -15.13 -0.57
N GLY A 87 7.45 -15.28 -1.09
CA GLY A 87 6.43 -16.20 -0.56
C GLY A 87 5.71 -15.73 0.71
N ARG A 88 6.05 -14.56 1.25
CA ARG A 88 5.45 -14.02 2.49
C ARG A 88 4.53 -12.84 2.21
N ALA A 89 3.55 -12.66 3.11
CA ALA A 89 2.63 -11.52 3.14
C ALA A 89 3.31 -10.28 3.72
N GLN A 90 4.26 -9.69 3.00
CA GLN A 90 5.06 -8.56 3.47
C GLN A 90 5.64 -7.75 2.31
N THR A 91 6.12 -6.55 2.61
CA THR A 91 6.93 -5.76 1.67
C THR A 91 8.35 -6.35 1.51
N PRO A 92 9.10 -5.96 0.47
CA PRO A 92 10.55 -6.04 0.51
C PRO A 92 11.13 -5.28 1.71
N PRO A 93 12.32 -5.67 2.21
CA PRO A 93 13.06 -4.86 3.18
C PRO A 93 13.33 -3.46 2.64
N PHE A 94 13.18 -2.44 3.49
CA PHE A 94 13.41 -1.06 3.12
C PHE A 94 14.12 -0.30 4.24
N GLU A 95 14.86 0.72 3.84
CA GLU A 95 15.66 1.52 4.75
C GLU A 95 15.01 2.87 5.03
N ALA A 96 15.06 3.30 6.29
CA ALA A 96 14.73 4.65 6.69
C ALA A 96 15.87 5.24 7.50
N THR A 97 16.28 6.46 7.15
CA THR A 97 17.37 7.17 7.83
C THR A 97 16.86 8.50 8.36
N PHE A 98 17.12 8.76 9.64
CA PHE A 98 16.67 9.95 10.34
C PHE A 98 17.71 10.45 11.33
N LEU A 99 17.49 11.67 11.83
CA LEU A 99 18.16 12.18 13.02
C LEU A 99 17.29 11.92 14.25
N THR A 100 17.53 10.80 14.93
CA THR A 100 16.85 10.48 16.19
C THR A 100 17.19 11.55 17.23
N LEU A 101 16.14 12.06 17.89
CA LEU A 101 16.21 13.20 18.81
C LEU A 101 16.81 14.49 18.19
N GLY A 102 16.89 14.57 16.87
CA GLY A 102 17.37 15.74 16.13
C GLY A 102 18.89 15.84 15.96
N PHE A 103 19.68 14.87 16.44
CA PHE A 103 21.14 14.95 16.36
C PHE A 103 21.86 13.63 16.11
N THR A 104 21.25 12.48 16.41
CA THR A 104 21.90 11.18 16.24
C THR A 104 21.47 10.54 14.92
N PRO A 105 22.36 10.31 13.95
CA PRO A 105 22.02 9.55 12.75
C PRO A 105 21.59 8.14 13.13
N THR A 106 20.40 7.74 12.69
CA THR A 106 19.89 6.38 12.85
C THR A 106 19.40 5.88 11.52
N LYS A 107 19.83 4.66 11.17
CA LYS A 107 19.39 3.93 9.99
C LYS A 107 18.70 2.65 10.45
N ALA A 108 17.47 2.44 10.02
CA ALA A 108 16.71 1.23 10.30
C ALA A 108 16.38 0.52 9.00
N THR A 109 16.60 -0.80 8.96
CA THR A 109 16.06 -1.68 7.92
C THR A 109 14.82 -2.37 8.47
N MET A 110 13.73 -2.33 7.72
CA MET A 110 12.41 -2.75 8.20
C MET A 110 11.64 -3.51 7.12
N VAL A 111 10.62 -4.25 7.56
CA VAL A 111 9.58 -4.81 6.69
C VAL A 111 8.20 -4.46 7.27
N LEU A 112 7.20 -4.28 6.39
CA LEU A 112 5.81 -4.23 6.79
C LEU A 112 5.20 -5.61 6.57
N GLU A 113 4.79 -6.27 7.65
CA GLU A 113 4.18 -7.59 7.64
C GLU A 113 2.67 -7.45 7.68
N GLN A 114 1.97 -8.03 6.70
CA GLN A 114 0.52 -8.08 6.67
C GLN A 114 0.05 -9.21 7.60
N THR A 115 -0.69 -8.85 8.65
CA THR A 115 -1.12 -9.80 9.70
C THR A 115 -2.58 -10.22 9.60
N GLY A 116 -3.27 -9.83 8.52
CA GLY A 116 -4.69 -10.07 8.29
C GLY A 116 -5.10 -9.69 6.86
N PRO A 117 -6.40 -9.71 6.54
CA PRO A 117 -6.86 -9.42 5.18
C PRO A 117 -6.55 -7.97 4.80
N MET A 118 -6.12 -7.76 3.56
CA MET A 118 -6.17 -6.45 2.93
C MET A 118 -7.49 -6.39 2.14
N THR A 119 -8.35 -5.42 2.43
CA THR A 119 -9.60 -5.21 1.69
C THR A 119 -9.53 -3.92 0.90
N MET A 120 -10.20 -3.90 -0.25
CA MET A 120 -10.30 -2.74 -1.14
C MET A 120 -11.78 -2.56 -1.45
N ASP A 121 -12.43 -1.65 -0.73
CA ASP A 121 -13.87 -1.42 -0.79
C ASP A 121 -14.12 -0.15 -1.61
N ALA A 122 -14.66 -0.29 -2.82
CA ALA A 122 -15.06 0.82 -3.67
C ALA A 122 -16.58 1.05 -3.57
N ALA A 123 -16.99 2.31 -3.48
CA ALA A 123 -18.39 2.70 -3.50
C ALA A 123 -18.57 4.05 -4.22
N GLY A 124 -19.70 4.24 -4.87
CA GLY A 124 -20.03 5.52 -5.50
C GLY A 124 -21.24 5.44 -6.40
N GLU A 125 -21.26 6.26 -7.44
CA GLU A 125 -22.44 6.47 -8.27
C GLU A 125 -22.06 6.52 -9.75
N THR A 126 -22.98 6.08 -10.60
CA THR A 126 -22.88 6.20 -12.04
C THR A 126 -24.20 6.71 -12.62
N SER A 127 -24.13 7.58 -13.63
CA SER A 127 -25.29 8.01 -14.42
C SER A 127 -25.28 7.30 -15.77
N PHE A 128 -26.38 6.68 -16.15
CA PHE A 128 -26.55 6.09 -17.48
C PHE A 128 -26.98 7.11 -18.53
N VAL A 129 -27.39 8.32 -18.12
CA VAL A 129 -27.73 9.41 -19.03
C VAL A 129 -26.48 10.17 -19.46
N THR A 130 -25.62 10.56 -18.50
CA THR A 130 -24.39 11.32 -18.79
C THR A 130 -23.15 10.44 -18.92
N LEU A 131 -23.24 9.16 -18.55
CA LEU A 131 -22.13 8.21 -18.44
C LEU A 131 -21.06 8.61 -17.41
N PHE A 132 -21.35 9.63 -16.59
CA PHE A 132 -20.46 10.06 -15.53
C PHE A 132 -20.43 9.03 -14.40
N THR A 133 -19.24 8.65 -13.98
CA THR A 133 -19.03 7.76 -12.83
C THR A 133 -18.10 8.40 -11.82
N ARG A 134 -18.41 8.27 -10.54
CA ARG A 134 -17.54 8.66 -9.43
C ARG A 134 -17.47 7.53 -8.42
N LEU A 135 -16.26 7.17 -8.01
CA LEU A 135 -16.01 6.15 -7.00
C LEU A 135 -15.06 6.69 -5.93
N GLU A 136 -15.26 6.26 -4.69
CA GLU A 136 -14.30 6.35 -3.61
C GLU A 136 -13.90 4.92 -3.22
N THR A 137 -12.62 4.66 -3.07
CA THR A 137 -12.10 3.37 -2.60
C THR A 137 -11.36 3.55 -1.30
N ARG A 138 -11.60 2.63 -0.36
CA ARG A 138 -10.85 2.52 0.90
C ARG A 138 -10.13 1.19 0.93
N VAL A 139 -8.80 1.27 1.04
CA VAL A 139 -7.93 0.12 1.25
C VAL A 139 -7.67 0.00 2.74
N ARG A 140 -7.99 -1.16 3.32
CA ARG A 140 -7.74 -1.47 4.74
C ARG A 140 -6.75 -2.60 4.84
N VAL A 141 -5.70 -2.44 5.62
CA VAL A 141 -4.71 -3.50 5.82
C VAL A 141 -4.07 -3.45 7.20
N PRO A 142 -4.12 -4.52 7.99
CA PRO A 142 -3.38 -4.61 9.24
C PRO A 142 -1.91 -4.91 8.93
N LEU A 143 -1.04 -3.92 9.17
CA LEU A 143 0.40 -4.03 8.96
C LEU A 143 1.14 -3.90 10.28
N VAL A 144 2.06 -4.81 10.56
CA VAL A 144 3.02 -4.68 11.66
C VAL A 144 4.37 -4.27 11.10
N LEU A 145 4.98 -3.24 11.69
CA LEU A 145 6.31 -2.79 11.30
C LEU A 145 7.34 -3.57 12.11
N ARG A 146 8.17 -4.38 11.42
CA ARG A 146 9.26 -5.13 12.04
C ARG A 146 10.61 -4.52 11.67
N VAL A 147 11.45 -4.27 12.68
CA VAL A 147 12.83 -3.81 12.49
C VAL A 147 13.73 -5.03 12.41
N THR A 148 14.48 -5.15 11.33
CA THR A 148 15.39 -6.29 11.10
C THR A 148 16.85 -5.93 11.29
N ALA A 149 17.20 -4.65 11.14
CA ALA A 149 18.53 -4.13 11.46
C ALA A 149 18.42 -2.67 11.88
N LEU A 150 19.29 -2.26 12.80
CA LEU A 150 19.36 -0.91 13.31
C LEU A 150 20.82 -0.50 13.42
N GLU A 151 21.13 0.71 12.97
CA GLU A 151 22.43 1.34 13.10
C GLU A 151 22.24 2.71 13.76
N VAL A 152 23.02 2.97 14.81
CA VAL A 152 23.01 4.24 15.54
C VAL A 152 24.42 4.82 15.45
N ASN A 153 24.54 5.97 14.79
CA ASN A 153 25.80 6.67 14.60
C ASN A 153 26.93 5.78 14.05
N GLY A 154 26.65 5.02 12.98
CA GLY A 154 27.63 4.10 12.39
C GLY A 154 27.76 2.74 13.10
N THR A 155 27.15 2.57 14.27
CA THR A 155 27.30 1.36 15.08
C THR A 155 26.06 0.47 14.94
N PRO A 156 26.20 -0.76 14.42
CA PRO A 156 25.11 -1.73 14.40
C PRO A 156 24.62 -2.07 15.82
N LEU A 157 23.31 -2.11 16.00
CA LEU A 157 22.66 -2.52 17.23
C LEU A 157 21.79 -3.75 16.99
N GLU A 158 22.00 -4.79 17.79
CA GLU A 158 21.28 -6.05 17.69
C GLU A 158 19.87 -5.92 18.28
N VAL A 159 18.88 -5.72 17.41
CA VAL A 159 17.47 -5.59 17.80
C VAL A 159 16.76 -6.92 18.05
N GLY A 160 17.34 -8.04 17.61
CA GLY A 160 16.71 -9.35 17.73
C GLY A 160 15.57 -9.58 16.73
N SER A 161 15.21 -10.85 16.50
CA SER A 161 14.24 -11.25 15.48
C SER A 161 12.77 -10.91 15.81
N ALA A 162 12.49 -10.57 17.06
CA ALA A 162 11.14 -10.30 17.54
C ALA A 162 10.76 -8.81 17.48
N CYS A 163 11.70 -7.92 17.17
CA CYS A 163 11.54 -6.46 17.28
C CYS A 163 10.52 -5.88 16.30
N ARG A 164 9.35 -5.50 16.80
CA ARG A 164 8.24 -5.02 15.97
C ARG A 164 7.30 -4.11 16.75
N THR A 165 6.36 -3.46 16.05
CA THR A 165 5.26 -2.78 16.74
C THR A 165 4.38 -3.79 17.49
N GLU A 166 3.97 -3.45 18.72
CA GLU A 166 3.19 -4.35 19.59
C GLU A 166 1.82 -4.71 19.01
N LYS A 167 1.31 -3.86 18.11
CA LYS A 167 0.04 -3.98 17.40
C LYS A 167 0.23 -3.54 15.95
N PRO A 168 -0.74 -3.84 15.07
CA PRO A 168 -0.77 -3.25 13.75
C PRO A 168 -0.74 -1.72 13.80
N LEU A 169 -0.21 -1.11 12.75
CA LEU A 169 -0.33 0.31 12.48
C LEU A 169 -1.81 0.72 12.46
N ARG A 170 -2.11 1.93 12.97
CA ARG A 170 -3.48 2.39 13.16
C ARG A 170 -3.75 3.68 12.40
N SER A 171 -4.76 3.68 11.55
CA SER A 171 -5.33 4.88 10.93
C SER A 171 -6.63 5.30 11.63
N PRO A 172 -7.05 6.57 11.46
CA PRO A 172 -8.44 6.94 11.68
C PRO A 172 -9.35 6.11 10.74
N GLU A 173 -10.22 5.28 11.32
CA GLU A 173 -11.23 4.52 10.57
C GLU A 173 -12.56 5.29 10.55
N PRO A 174 -13.11 5.62 9.37
CA PRO A 174 -14.41 6.30 9.26
C PRO A 174 -15.59 5.49 9.81
N GLU A 175 -15.54 4.16 9.74
CA GLU A 175 -16.65 3.27 10.12
C GLU A 175 -16.21 2.23 11.18
N PRO A 176 -15.78 2.64 12.38
CA PRO A 176 -15.13 1.75 13.36
C PRO A 176 -16.04 0.65 13.91
N GLY A 177 -17.37 0.84 13.84
CA GLY A 177 -18.34 -0.21 14.22
C GLY A 177 -18.43 -1.34 13.20
N LYS A 178 -18.16 -1.06 11.91
CA LYS A 178 -18.15 -2.04 10.82
C LYS A 178 -16.77 -2.69 10.66
N PHE A 179 -15.72 -1.90 10.85
CA PHE A 179 -14.33 -2.33 10.72
C PHE A 179 -13.58 -2.12 12.05
N PRO A 180 -13.77 -3.01 13.03
CA PRO A 180 -13.07 -2.93 14.30
C PRO A 180 -11.62 -3.40 14.16
N GLY A 181 -10.73 -2.89 15.02
CA GLY A 181 -9.32 -3.29 15.09
C GLY A 181 -8.36 -2.19 14.65
N ASP A 182 -7.06 -2.48 14.77
CA ASP A 182 -6.00 -1.61 14.28
C ASP A 182 -5.63 -2.04 12.85
N HIS A 183 -5.72 -1.10 11.91
CA HIS A 183 -5.31 -1.27 10.52
C HIS A 183 -4.96 0.09 9.91
N LEU A 184 -4.18 0.04 8.84
CA LEU A 184 -3.95 1.17 7.96
C LEU A 184 -5.19 1.37 7.08
N VAL A 185 -5.60 2.62 6.89
CA VAL A 185 -6.64 3.03 5.93
C VAL A 185 -6.01 3.97 4.91
N LEU A 186 -6.09 3.61 3.63
CA LEU A 186 -5.75 4.48 2.51
C LEU A 186 -6.99 4.74 1.66
N SER A 187 -7.22 6.00 1.31
CA SER A 187 -8.37 6.43 0.51
C SER A 187 -7.91 6.98 -0.83
N GLY A 188 -8.66 6.63 -1.87
CA GLY A 188 -8.52 7.18 -3.22
C GLY A 188 -9.88 7.42 -3.83
N SER A 189 -9.96 8.36 -4.76
CA SER A 189 -11.20 8.69 -5.46
C SER A 189 -10.94 8.72 -6.95
N SER A 190 -11.91 8.27 -7.74
CA SER A 190 -11.89 8.43 -9.19
C SER A 190 -13.15 9.12 -9.72
N THR A 191 -12.97 9.78 -10.84
CA THR A 191 -14.04 10.29 -11.70
C THR A 191 -13.78 9.87 -13.13
N HIS A 192 -14.83 9.51 -13.84
CA HIS A 192 -14.74 9.12 -15.24
C HIS A 192 -15.89 9.74 -16.02
N GLN A 193 -15.55 10.48 -17.07
CA GLN A 193 -16.47 11.05 -18.04
C GLN A 193 -15.98 10.67 -19.44
N PRO A 194 -16.60 9.67 -20.09
CA PRO A 194 -16.24 9.32 -21.46
C PRO A 194 -16.39 10.53 -22.41
N PRO A 195 -15.50 10.68 -23.41
CA PRO A 195 -14.48 9.72 -23.86
C PRO A 195 -13.13 9.81 -23.12
N ASP A 196 -13.01 10.66 -22.10
CA ASP A 196 -11.76 10.83 -21.36
C ASP A 196 -11.45 9.59 -20.51
N GLN A 197 -10.17 9.37 -20.23
CA GLN A 197 -9.76 8.29 -19.32
C GLN A 197 -10.15 8.60 -17.87
N PRO A 198 -10.35 7.57 -17.02
CA PRO A 198 -10.56 7.78 -15.59
C PRO A 198 -9.44 8.60 -14.95
N VAL A 199 -9.82 9.55 -14.09
CA VAL A 199 -8.89 10.39 -13.34
C VAL A 199 -8.96 10.01 -11.86
N GLY A 200 -7.81 9.86 -11.21
CA GLY A 200 -7.69 9.54 -9.80
C GLY A 200 -7.42 8.06 -9.57
N TYR A 201 -7.90 7.52 -8.45
CA TYR A 201 -7.69 6.12 -8.09
C TYR A 201 -8.87 5.24 -8.48
N LEU A 202 -8.58 4.21 -9.27
CA LEU A 202 -9.48 3.11 -9.56
C LEU A 202 -8.69 1.81 -9.43
N LEU A 203 -9.30 0.76 -8.87
CA LEU A 203 -8.61 -0.51 -8.60
C LEU A 203 -7.85 -1.05 -9.81
N SER A 204 -8.49 -1.04 -10.99
CA SER A 204 -7.90 -1.55 -12.22
C SER A 204 -6.79 -0.64 -12.77
N SER A 205 -7.01 0.68 -12.82
CA SER A 205 -6.05 1.61 -13.43
C SER A 205 -4.99 2.16 -12.49
N GLY A 206 -5.07 1.84 -11.20
CA GLY A 206 -4.20 2.40 -10.18
C GLY A 206 -4.52 3.87 -9.89
N GLY A 207 -3.50 4.60 -9.41
CA GLY A 207 -3.59 6.01 -9.05
C GLY A 207 -3.20 6.30 -7.59
N PRO A 208 -3.41 7.54 -7.13
CA PRO A 208 -2.98 7.98 -5.81
C PRO A 208 -3.94 7.55 -4.70
N LEU A 209 -3.35 6.99 -3.64
CA LEU A 209 -3.97 6.65 -2.37
C LEU A 209 -3.33 7.47 -1.25
N THR A 210 -4.14 7.97 -0.32
CA THR A 210 -3.66 8.79 0.79
C THR A 210 -4.22 8.32 2.12
N GLY A 211 -3.46 8.52 3.20
CA GLY A 211 -3.93 8.19 4.54
C GLY A 211 -3.11 8.88 5.63
N GLU A 212 -3.49 8.61 6.87
CA GLU A 212 -2.71 8.97 8.06
C GLU A 212 -2.53 7.72 8.90
N VAL A 213 -1.35 7.55 9.49
CA VAL A 213 -1.02 6.40 10.32
C VAL A 213 -0.40 6.81 11.65
N THR A 214 -0.76 6.06 12.67
CA THR A 214 -0.12 6.05 13.99
C THR A 214 0.78 4.85 14.09
N ILE A 215 2.05 5.09 14.43
CA ILE A 215 3.01 4.03 14.74
C ILE A 215 2.86 3.68 16.23
N PRO A 216 2.43 2.46 16.59
CA PRO A 216 2.30 2.01 17.98
C PRO A 216 3.66 1.88 18.69
N ALA A 217 3.65 1.51 19.96
CA ALA A 217 4.86 1.15 20.68
C ALA A 217 5.55 -0.07 20.06
N PHE A 218 6.84 -0.22 20.31
CA PHE A 218 7.64 -1.37 19.92
C PHE A 218 7.72 -2.38 21.07
N THR A 219 7.88 -3.65 20.70
CA THR A 219 8.08 -4.75 21.63
C THR A 219 9.06 -5.80 21.08
N GLY A 220 9.75 -6.49 21.97
CA GLY A 220 10.63 -7.61 21.63
C GLY A 220 11.93 -7.18 20.98
N CYS A 221 12.37 -5.95 21.24
CA CYS A 221 13.57 -5.34 20.72
C CYS A 221 14.72 -5.42 21.72
N GLY A 222 15.87 -5.91 21.25
CA GLY A 222 17.09 -6.10 22.03
C GLY A 222 17.53 -7.56 22.07
N THR A 223 18.76 -7.78 22.51
CA THR A 223 19.35 -9.12 22.71
C THR A 223 20.20 -9.12 23.97
N GLY A 224 20.55 -10.30 24.50
CA GLY A 224 21.53 -10.40 25.60
C GLY A 224 21.13 -9.74 26.92
N GLY A 225 19.84 -9.48 27.14
CA GLY A 225 19.31 -8.82 28.35
C GLY A 225 19.14 -7.30 28.22
N GLU A 226 19.50 -6.72 27.07
CA GLU A 226 19.15 -5.34 26.73
C GLU A 226 17.68 -5.25 26.27
N ASP A 227 16.99 -4.19 26.70
CA ASP A 227 15.62 -3.86 26.30
C ASP A 227 15.61 -2.53 25.55
N LEU A 228 15.34 -2.59 24.24
CA LEU A 228 15.30 -1.46 23.33
C LEU A 228 13.88 -0.98 23.03
N ASP A 229 12.85 -1.60 23.61
CA ASP A 229 11.43 -1.34 23.31
C ASP A 229 11.09 0.13 23.56
N ARG A 230 11.49 0.63 24.73
CA ARG A 230 11.26 2.03 25.13
C ARG A 230 12.05 3.01 24.28
N LEU A 231 13.26 2.67 23.88
CA LEU A 231 14.11 3.54 23.06
C LEU A 231 13.49 3.73 21.67
N LEU A 232 13.10 2.63 21.01
CA LEU A 232 12.46 2.68 19.69
C LEU A 232 11.10 3.39 19.76
N THR A 233 10.29 3.06 20.77
CA THR A 233 9.01 3.72 21.01
C THR A 233 9.17 5.23 21.21
N ALA A 234 10.14 5.63 22.04
CA ALA A 234 10.43 7.04 22.30
C ALA A 234 11.01 7.76 21.06
N SER A 235 11.56 7.04 20.09
CA SER A 235 12.18 7.63 18.90
C SER A 235 11.17 7.92 17.79
N VAL A 236 10.32 6.95 17.45
CA VAL A 236 9.52 6.99 16.20
C VAL A 236 8.01 6.91 16.42
N SER A 237 7.54 6.28 17.50
CA SER A 237 6.11 6.05 17.72
C SER A 237 5.33 7.34 17.96
N GLY A 238 4.10 7.36 17.44
CA GLY A 238 3.19 8.49 17.52
C GLY A 238 2.24 8.62 16.32
N PRO A 239 1.21 9.47 16.43
CA PRO A 239 0.22 9.73 15.38
C PRO A 239 0.67 10.80 14.38
N GLY A 240 -0.14 11.05 13.35
CA GLY A 240 0.06 12.15 12.42
C GLY A 240 1.04 11.88 11.29
N ASN A 241 1.32 10.60 10.99
CA ASN A 241 2.20 10.25 9.89
C ASN A 241 1.38 10.15 8.60
N HIS A 242 1.53 11.10 7.69
CA HIS A 242 0.83 11.09 6.41
C HIS A 242 1.46 10.07 5.45
N ILE A 243 0.64 9.37 4.69
CA ILE A 243 1.05 8.45 3.63
C ILE A 243 0.45 8.93 2.32
N LYS A 244 1.29 8.97 1.28
CA LYS A 244 0.87 9.07 -0.12
C LYS A 244 1.50 7.89 -0.86
N GLN A 245 0.64 6.98 -1.31
CA GLN A 245 1.02 5.79 -2.06
C GLN A 245 0.46 5.91 -3.48
N ILE A 246 1.23 5.48 -4.46
CA ILE A 246 0.79 5.34 -5.85
C ILE A 246 0.72 3.85 -6.15
N GLN A 247 -0.43 3.41 -6.65
CA GLN A 247 -0.58 2.10 -7.29
C GLN A 247 -0.41 2.28 -8.79
N GLY A 248 0.35 1.40 -9.44
CA GLY A 248 0.41 1.35 -10.90
C GLY A 248 -0.85 0.71 -11.52
N GLN A 249 -1.00 0.85 -12.83
CA GLN A 249 -1.96 0.09 -13.62
C GLN A 249 -1.84 -1.41 -13.31
N THR A 250 -2.96 -2.07 -13.01
CA THR A 250 -2.97 -3.51 -12.77
C THR A 250 -2.74 -4.30 -14.06
N CYS A 251 -2.22 -5.51 -13.93
CA CYS A 251 -2.24 -6.52 -14.98
C CYS A 251 -3.31 -7.57 -14.66
N ALA A 252 -4.24 -7.81 -15.60
CA ALA A 252 -5.26 -8.85 -15.50
C ALA A 252 -4.71 -10.20 -15.96
N VAL A 253 -4.42 -11.10 -15.02
CA VAL A 253 -3.54 -12.27 -15.24
C VAL A 253 -4.15 -13.28 -16.22
N GLN A 254 -5.47 -13.47 -16.19
CA GLN A 254 -6.19 -14.42 -17.06
C GLN A 254 -6.75 -13.78 -18.33
N VAL A 255 -6.76 -12.46 -18.43
CA VAL A 255 -7.21 -11.70 -19.61
C VAL A 255 -6.03 -10.87 -20.09
N PHE A 256 -5.07 -11.56 -20.72
CA PHE A 256 -3.82 -10.94 -21.13
C PHE A 256 -4.06 -9.72 -22.03
N ASN A 257 -3.57 -8.56 -21.58
CA ASN A 257 -3.50 -7.34 -22.34
C ASN A 257 -2.04 -6.91 -22.41
N GLU A 258 -1.48 -6.84 -23.62
CA GLU A 258 -0.07 -6.49 -23.83
C GLU A 258 0.29 -5.08 -23.35
N ASN A 259 -0.69 -4.19 -23.16
CA ASN A 259 -0.48 -2.85 -22.63
C ASN A 259 -0.38 -2.83 -21.10
N GLU A 260 -0.94 -3.83 -20.43
CA GLU A 260 -1.02 -3.91 -18.97
C GLU A 260 0.00 -4.91 -18.40
N CYS A 261 0.24 -6.00 -19.13
CA CYS A 261 1.02 -7.15 -18.70
C CYS A 261 2.30 -7.33 -19.53
N THR A 262 3.40 -7.69 -18.87
CA THR A 262 4.56 -8.32 -19.51
C THR A 262 4.22 -9.75 -19.97
N GLU A 263 5.07 -10.34 -20.81
CA GLU A 263 4.86 -11.72 -21.31
C GLU A 263 4.80 -12.76 -20.17
N ASP A 264 5.50 -12.50 -19.06
CA ASP A 264 5.48 -13.33 -17.86
C ASP A 264 4.42 -12.91 -16.84
N LEU A 265 3.39 -12.18 -17.30
CA LEU A 265 2.18 -11.82 -16.56
C LEU A 265 2.45 -10.93 -15.33
N GLN A 266 3.42 -10.03 -15.41
CA GLN A 266 3.68 -9.00 -14.41
C GLN A 266 3.11 -7.65 -14.86
N PRO A 267 2.78 -6.74 -13.93
CA PRO A 267 2.35 -5.38 -14.28
C PRO A 267 3.46 -4.65 -15.03
N ARG A 268 3.12 -4.04 -16.17
CA ARG A 268 4.07 -3.18 -16.90
C ARG A 268 4.31 -1.85 -16.20
N ASP A 269 3.27 -1.30 -15.61
CA ASP A 269 3.34 0.00 -14.95
C ASP A 269 3.98 -0.14 -13.57
N ILE A 270 5.19 0.41 -13.45
CA ILE A 270 5.87 0.56 -12.18
C ILE A 270 5.67 2.00 -11.72
N PRO A 271 4.88 2.22 -10.66
CA PRO A 271 4.60 3.56 -10.17
C PRO A 271 5.88 4.24 -9.69
N VAL A 272 5.89 5.57 -9.80
CA VAL A 272 6.94 6.42 -9.23
C VAL A 272 6.39 7.03 -7.93
N PRO A 273 7.14 6.99 -6.82
CA PRO A 273 6.67 7.57 -5.56
C PRO A 273 6.57 9.10 -5.68
N GLU A 274 5.45 9.66 -5.23
CA GLU A 274 5.20 11.09 -5.21
C GLU A 274 5.20 11.65 -3.80
N ARG A 275 5.75 12.85 -3.63
CA ARG A 275 5.70 13.60 -2.37
C ARG A 275 4.38 14.34 -2.20
#